data_AF-A0A3D1V3A0-F1
#
_entry.id   AF-A0A3D1V3A0-F1
#
_cell.length_a   1.000
_cell.length_b   1.000
_cell.length_c   1.000
_cell.angle_alpha   90.00
_cell.angle_beta   90.00
_cell.angle_gamma   90.00
#
_symmetry.space_group_name_H-M   'P 1'
#
loop_
_entity.id
_entity.type
_entity.pdbx_description
1 polymer ?
#
loop_
_entity_poly.entity_id
_entity_poly.type
_entity_poly.pdbx_seq_one_letter_code
_entity_poly.pdbx_strand_id
1 'polypeptide(L)'
;MRARKATVSPAEAKSRGRGFLAIALVALTAFVSLLVAVRRNPRMERDVAVTLGMQRLNHPALSQLLNAISWPGFRPQSLLLPGTATAGVWMLGFRREARYMVFAWLASLLSFSTKMLVQRPRPGGDGIMVTEAKLRDSSFP
;
A
#
# COMPACT_ATOMS: atom_id res chain seq x y z
N MET A 1 -10.11 -29.69 19.33
CA MET A 1 -9.45 -28.94 18.24
C MET A 1 -8.24 -29.76 17.78
N ARG A 2 -8.30 -30.51 16.67
CA ARG A 2 -7.20 -31.39 16.22
C ARG A 2 -6.04 -30.55 15.68
N ALA A 3 -4.84 -30.74 16.23
CA ALA A 3 -3.63 -30.17 15.65
C ALA A 3 -3.41 -30.78 14.25
N ARG A 4 -3.55 -29.98 13.19
CA ARG A 4 -3.11 -30.39 11.85
C ARG A 4 -1.60 -30.69 11.93
N LYS A 5 -1.19 -31.88 11.49
CA LYS A 5 0.22 -32.24 11.35
C LYS A 5 0.93 -31.15 10.54
N ALA A 6 2.12 -30.76 10.99
CA ALA A 6 2.97 -29.83 10.25
C ALA A 6 3.21 -30.39 8.85
N THR A 7 2.84 -29.63 7.83
CA THR A 7 2.97 -30.01 6.41
C THR A 7 4.39 -29.80 5.88
N VAL A 8 5.27 -29.18 6.67
CA VAL A 8 6.64 -28.80 6.31
C VAL A 8 7.54 -29.03 7.52
N SER A 9 8.81 -29.36 7.29
CA SER A 9 9.75 -29.59 8.39
C SER A 9 10.00 -28.30 9.19
N PRO A 10 10.33 -28.39 10.49
CA PRO A 10 10.67 -27.22 11.31
C PRO A 10 11.83 -26.39 10.74
N ALA A 11 12.80 -27.04 10.08
CA ALA A 11 13.95 -26.38 9.46
C ALA A 11 13.53 -25.52 8.25
N GLU A 12 12.67 -26.04 7.38
CA GLU A 12 12.13 -25.30 6.23
C GLU A 12 11.24 -24.15 6.67
N ALA A 13 10.39 -24.37 7.69
CA ALA A 13 9.57 -23.31 8.26
C ALA A 13 10.44 -22.16 8.84
N LYS A 14 11.53 -22.49 9.54
CA LYS A 14 12.47 -21.51 10.10
C LYS A 14 13.24 -20.76 9.01
N SER A 15 13.69 -21.46 7.96
CA SER A 15 14.39 -20.85 6.83
C SER A 15 13.49 -19.83 6.11
N ARG A 16 12.25 -20.21 5.80
CA ARG A 16 11.24 -19.32 5.20
C ARG A 16 10.94 -18.11 6.08
N GLY A 17 10.83 -18.31 7.40
CA GLY A 17 10.64 -17.23 8.37
C GLY A 17 11.80 -16.22 8.38
N ARG A 18 13.05 -16.70 8.27
CA ARG A 18 14.23 -15.82 8.20
C ARG A 18 14.29 -15.01 6.92
N GLY A 19 13.98 -15.63 5.77
CA GLY A 19 13.90 -14.94 4.48
C GLY A 19 12.84 -13.83 4.51
N PHE A 20 11.64 -14.14 5.02
CA PHE A 20 10.59 -13.16 5.19
C PHE A 20 11.01 -12.01 6.12
N LEU A 21 11.64 -12.32 7.26
CA LEU A 21 12.11 -11.30 8.21
C LEU A 21 13.17 -10.39 7.59
N ALA A 22 14.10 -10.94 6.81
CA ALA A 22 15.11 -10.15 6.11
C ALA A 22 14.48 -9.18 5.11
N ILE A 23 13.53 -9.66 4.29
CA ILE A 23 12.78 -8.82 3.35
C ILE A 23 12.00 -7.74 4.09
N ALA A 24 11.32 -8.09 5.19
CA ALA A 24 10.56 -7.15 6.00
C ALA A 24 11.47 -6.08 6.62
N LEU A 25 12.66 -6.44 7.08
CA LEU A 25 13.63 -5.50 7.63
C LEU A 25 14.15 -4.54 6.55
N VAL A 26 14.51 -5.06 5.37
CA VAL A 26 14.93 -4.23 4.23
C VAL A 26 13.81 -3.25 3.84
N ALA A 27 12.57 -3.72 3.73
CA ALA A 27 11.42 -2.88 3.41
C ALA A 27 11.19 -1.79 4.48
N LEU A 28 11.32 -2.14 5.76
CA LEU A 28 11.19 -1.20 6.87
C LEU A 28 12.29 -0.15 6.86
N THR A 29 13.54 -0.55 6.67
CA THR A 29 14.68 0.37 6.56
C THR A 29 14.51 1.33 5.39
N ALA A 30 14.07 0.82 4.23
CA ALA A 30 13.78 1.65 3.06
C ALA A 30 12.65 2.66 3.34
N PHE A 31 11.56 2.20 3.98
CA PHE A 31 10.44 3.05 4.37
C PHE A 31 10.86 4.18 5.33
N VAL A 32 11.61 3.85 6.39
CA VAL A 32 12.10 4.84 7.37
C VAL A 32 13.03 5.84 6.71
N SER A 33 13.93 5.37 5.83
CA SER A 33 14.84 6.25 5.09
C SER A 33 14.09 7.23 4.19
N LEU A 34 13.06 6.75 3.47
CA LEU A 34 12.19 7.59 2.64
C LEU A 34 11.40 8.60 3.49
N LEU A 35 10.83 8.16 4.61
CA LEU A 35 10.11 9.04 5.54
C LEU A 35 10.99 10.20 6.03
N VAL A 36 12.23 9.91 6.41
CA VAL A 36 13.20 10.94 6.83
C VAL A 36 13.56 11.86 5.66
N ALA A 37 13.78 11.33 4.47
CA ALA A 37 14.09 12.13 3.27
C ALA A 37 12.94 13.08 2.91
N VAL A 38 11.70 12.59 2.89
CA VAL A 38 10.50 13.38 2.59
C VAL A 38 10.25 14.45 3.66
N ARG A 39 10.49 14.14 4.94
CA ARG A 39 10.40 15.12 6.04
C ARG A 39 11.38 16.29 5.88
N ARG A 40 12.58 16.03 5.35
CA ARG A 40 13.63 17.04 5.17
C ARG A 40 13.44 17.89 3.92
N ASN A 41 12.84 17.34 2.87
CA ASN A 41 12.53 18.07 1.65
C ASN A 41 11.14 17.70 1.09
N PRO A 42 10.07 18.35 1.56
CA PRO A 42 8.70 18.00 1.20
C PRO A 42 8.38 18.17 -0.30
N ARG A 43 9.05 19.11 -0.97
CA ARG A 43 8.98 19.34 -2.42
C ARG A 43 10.30 18.95 -3.07
N MET A 44 10.54 17.65 -3.23
CA MET A 44 11.65 17.21 -4.07
C MET A 44 11.38 17.65 -5.51
N GLU A 45 12.11 18.65 -6.00
CA GLU A 45 12.01 19.13 -7.39
C GLU A 45 12.21 17.99 -8.41
N ARG A 46 12.97 16.97 -8.03
CA ARG A 46 13.13 15.72 -8.79
C ARG A 46 11.81 14.95 -8.95
N ASP A 47 10.97 14.86 -7.91
CA ASP A 47 9.64 14.24 -7.99
C ASP A 47 8.76 14.97 -9.01
N VAL A 48 8.84 16.32 -9.02
CA VAL A 48 8.09 17.16 -9.95
C VAL A 48 8.57 16.95 -11.39
N ALA A 49 9.89 16.95 -11.62
CA ALA A 49 10.46 16.71 -12.95
C ALA A 49 10.07 15.32 -13.50
N VAL A 50 10.09 14.29 -12.66
CA VAL A 50 9.65 12.93 -13.04
C VAL A 50 8.16 12.91 -13.34
N THR A 51 7.34 13.55 -12.51
CA THR A 51 5.88 13.63 -12.70
C THR A 51 5.54 14.31 -14.03
N LEU A 52 6.16 15.45 -14.33
CA LEU A 52 5.97 16.16 -15.59
C LEU A 52 6.48 15.34 -16.78
N GLY A 53 7.59 14.61 -16.62
CA GLY A 53 8.10 13.68 -17.63
C GLY A 53 7.11 12.59 -17.98
N MET A 54 6.48 11.97 -16.98
CA MET A 54 5.43 10.96 -17.18
C MET A 54 4.16 11.57 -17.80
N GLN A 55 3.75 12.75 -17.37
CA GLN A 55 2.55 13.43 -17.87
C GLN A 55 2.69 13.89 -19.33
N ARG A 56 3.90 13.98 -19.88
CA ARG A 56 4.10 14.19 -21.33
C ARG A 56 3.57 13.02 -22.17
N LEU A 57 3.47 11.81 -21.61
CA LEU A 57 2.86 10.64 -22.25
C LEU A 57 1.33 10.70 -22.15
N ASN A 58 0.74 11.84 -22.50
CA ASN A 58 -0.70 12.09 -22.38
C ASN A 58 -1.49 11.38 -23.50
N HIS A 59 -1.75 10.09 -23.32
CA HIS A 59 -2.55 9.29 -24.25
C HIS A 59 -3.88 8.86 -23.59
N PRO A 60 -5.05 9.10 -24.22
CA PRO A 60 -6.35 8.85 -23.60
C PRO A 60 -6.57 7.38 -23.20
N ALA A 61 -6.09 6.42 -24.00
CA ALA A 61 -6.18 5.00 -23.65
C ALA A 61 -5.30 4.63 -22.44
N LEU A 62 -4.13 5.28 -22.29
CA LEU A 62 -3.26 5.08 -21.14
C LEU A 62 -3.92 5.65 -19.88
N SER A 63 -4.52 6.83 -19.98
CA SER A 63 -5.28 7.44 -18.88
C SER A 63 -6.45 6.57 -18.43
N GLN A 64 -7.21 5.98 -19.36
CA GLN A 64 -8.29 5.04 -19.05
C GLN A 64 -7.76 3.77 -18.36
N LEU A 65 -6.67 3.20 -18.88
CA LEU A 65 -6.03 2.03 -18.29
C LEU A 65 -5.56 2.31 -16.86
N LEU A 66 -4.83 3.41 -16.64
CA LEU A 66 -4.34 3.81 -15.32
C LEU A 66 -5.49 4.08 -14.35
N ASN A 67 -6.58 4.69 -14.82
CA ASN A 67 -7.78 4.87 -14.01
C ASN A 67 -8.43 3.53 -13.63
N ALA A 68 -8.53 2.58 -14.56
CA ALA A 68 -9.09 1.26 -14.30
C ALA A 68 -8.24 0.46 -13.29
N ILE A 69 -6.91 0.48 -13.44
CA ILE A 69 -5.97 -0.18 -12.52
C ILE A 69 -6.00 0.46 -11.13
N SER A 70 -6.18 1.79 -11.05
CA SER A 70 -6.21 2.52 -9.78
C SER A 70 -7.56 2.41 -9.06
N TRP A 71 -8.64 2.10 -9.77
CA TRP A 71 -10.01 2.00 -9.24
C TRP A 71 -10.16 1.20 -7.94
N PRO A 72 -9.63 -0.05 -7.81
CA PRO A 72 -9.77 -0.82 -6.57
C PRO A 72 -9.07 -0.19 -5.37
N GLY A 73 -8.11 0.73 -5.59
CA GLY A 73 -7.41 1.47 -4.56
C GLY A 73 -8.20 2.66 -3.99
N PHE A 74 -9.24 3.13 -4.68
CA PHE A 74 -10.06 4.25 -4.22
C PHE A 74 -11.18 3.79 -3.29
N ARG A 75 -11.63 4.70 -2.40
CA ARG A 75 -12.81 4.44 -1.55
C ARG A 75 -14.08 4.53 -2.42
N PRO A 76 -15.11 3.69 -2.17
CA PRO A 76 -15.22 2.71 -1.08
C PRO A 76 -14.59 1.34 -1.36
N GLN A 77 -14.15 1.05 -2.58
CA GLN A 77 -13.67 -0.25 -3.05
C GLN A 77 -12.51 -0.77 -2.21
N SER A 78 -11.56 0.10 -1.85
CA SER A 78 -10.41 -0.26 -1.03
C SER A 78 -10.74 -0.67 0.40
N LEU A 79 -11.96 -0.41 0.89
CA LEU A 79 -12.46 -0.98 2.15
C LEU A 79 -13.30 -2.23 1.92
N LEU A 80 -14.16 -2.21 0.90
CA LEU A 80 -15.10 -3.30 0.65
C LEU A 80 -14.38 -4.56 0.17
N LEU A 81 -13.46 -4.47 -0.79
CA LEU A 81 -12.79 -5.63 -1.38
C LEU A 81 -11.98 -6.44 -0.36
N PRO A 82 -11.12 -5.85 0.50
CA PRO A 82 -10.43 -6.61 1.52
C PRO A 82 -11.39 -7.21 2.56
N GLY A 83 -12.43 -6.46 2.93
CA GLY A 83 -13.44 -6.90 3.90
C GLY A 83 -14.24 -8.10 3.39
N THR A 84 -14.74 -8.05 2.16
CA THR A 84 -15.52 -9.15 1.56
C THR A 84 -14.65 -10.37 1.28
N ALA A 85 -13.41 -10.19 0.82
CA ALA A 85 -12.47 -11.30 0.64
C ALA A 85 -12.17 -11.99 1.98
N THR A 86 -11.91 -11.21 3.03
CA THR A 86 -11.65 -11.75 4.38
C THR A 86 -12.87 -12.49 4.93
N ALA A 87 -14.07 -11.92 4.75
CA ALA A 87 -15.33 -12.55 5.16
C ALA A 87 -15.59 -13.85 4.39
N GLY A 88 -15.34 -13.88 3.08
CA GLY A 88 -15.49 -15.09 2.26
C GLY A 88 -14.56 -16.21 2.72
N VAL A 89 -13.27 -15.91 2.96
CA VAL A 89 -12.30 -16.87 3.49
C VAL A 89 -12.72 -17.39 4.87
N TRP A 90 -13.27 -16.52 5.72
CA TRP A 90 -13.82 -16.91 7.02
C TRP A 90 -15.02 -17.85 6.88
N MET A 91 -15.97 -17.53 6.01
CA MET A 91 -17.18 -18.33 5.75
C MET A 91 -16.84 -19.73 5.19
N LEU A 92 -15.79 -19.83 4.38
CA LEU A 92 -15.25 -21.11 3.87
C LEU A 92 -14.53 -21.96 4.94
N GLY A 93 -14.43 -21.47 6.18
CA GLY A 93 -13.85 -22.21 7.31
C GLY A 93 -12.34 -22.00 7.50
N PHE A 94 -11.69 -21.18 6.67
CA PHE A 94 -10.25 -20.87 6.75
C PHE A 94 -9.96 -19.77 7.78
N ARG A 95 -10.26 -20.07 9.06
CA ARG A 95 -10.20 -19.10 10.16
C ARG A 95 -8.79 -18.58 10.48
N ARG A 96 -7.73 -19.29 10.11
CA ARG A 96 -6.34 -18.83 10.38
C ARG A 96 -5.93 -17.79 9.36
N GLU A 97 -6.19 -18.07 8.11
CA GLU A 97 -5.95 -17.24 6.94
C GLU A 97 -6.73 -15.93 7.05
N ALA A 98 -8.02 -16.02 7.37
CA ALA A 98 -8.86 -14.84 7.60
C ALA A 98 -8.32 -13.94 8.72
N ARG A 99 -7.79 -14.51 9.82
CA ARG A 99 -7.15 -13.70 10.88
C ARG A 99 -5.90 -12.96 10.37
N TYR A 100 -5.06 -13.61 9.57
CA TYR A 100 -3.91 -12.95 8.96
C TYR A 100 -4.33 -11.83 8.00
N MET A 101 -5.41 -12.03 7.24
CA MET A 101 -5.98 -11.00 6.38
C MET A 101 -6.52 -9.81 7.17
N VAL A 102 -7.16 -10.04 8.32
CA VAL A 102 -7.57 -8.94 9.23
C VAL A 102 -6.36 -8.15 9.72
N PHE A 103 -5.29 -8.82 10.18
CA PHE A 103 -4.08 -8.11 10.62
C PHE A 103 -3.42 -7.33 9.48
N ALA A 104 -3.36 -7.90 8.28
CA ALA A 104 -2.86 -7.21 7.10
C ALA A 104 -3.71 -5.98 6.75
N TRP A 105 -5.04 -6.10 6.87
CA TRP A 105 -5.95 -4.99 6.63
C TRP A 105 -5.82 -3.90 7.70
N LEU A 106 -5.68 -4.27 8.97
CA LEU A 106 -5.44 -3.33 10.06
C LEU A 106 -4.10 -2.60 9.94
N ALA A 107 -3.10 -3.18 9.26
CA ALA A 107 -1.86 -2.47 8.96
C ALA A 107 -2.08 -1.19 8.14
N SER A 108 -3.20 -1.07 7.41
CA SER A 108 -3.57 0.18 6.72
C SER A 108 -3.80 1.36 7.67
N LEU A 109 -4.10 1.10 8.97
CA LEU A 109 -4.16 2.16 9.98
C LEU A 109 -2.79 2.82 10.16
N LEU A 110 -1.69 2.10 9.97
CA LEU A 110 -0.35 2.67 10.04
C LEU A 110 -0.13 3.72 8.94
N SER A 111 -0.64 3.47 7.73
CA SER A 111 -0.62 4.45 6.64
C SER A 111 -1.45 5.68 6.98
N PHE A 112 -2.63 5.49 7.59
CA PHE A 112 -3.46 6.60 8.07
C PHE A 112 -2.75 7.43 9.15
N SER A 113 -2.12 6.78 10.15
CA SER A 113 -1.36 7.47 11.19
C SER A 113 -0.17 8.24 10.61
N THR A 114 0.53 7.65 9.63
CA THR A 114 1.66 8.32 8.97
C THR A 114 1.19 9.53 8.16
N LYS A 115 0.03 9.45 7.50
CA LYS A 115 -0.61 10.60 6.81
C LYS A 115 -0.86 11.75 7.75
N MET A 116 -1.41 11.47 8.94
CA MET A 116 -1.65 12.48 9.97
C MET A 116 -0.37 13.13 10.50
N LEU A 117 0.74 12.38 10.53
CA LEU A 117 2.01 12.84 11.09
C LEU A 117 2.90 13.56 10.07
N VAL A 118 2.79 13.24 8.78
CA VAL A 118 3.64 13.84 7.73
C VAL A 118 2.98 15.05 7.09
N GLN A 119 1.64 15.05 6.95
CA GLN A 119 0.85 16.17 6.41
C GLN A 119 1.44 16.80 5.14
N ARG A 120 2.03 15.96 4.27
CA ARG A 120 2.70 16.45 3.06
C ARG A 120 1.64 17.03 2.11
N PRO A 121 1.78 18.29 1.65
CA PRO A 121 0.87 18.84 0.67
C PRO A 121 0.98 18.05 -0.65
N ARG A 122 -0.15 17.81 -1.30
CA ARG A 122 -0.15 17.27 -2.67
C ARG A 122 0.44 18.32 -3.61
N PRO A 123 1.20 17.93 -4.65
CA PRO A 123 1.53 18.85 -5.74
C PRO A 123 0.21 19.31 -6.40
N GLY A 124 -0.23 20.52 -6.06
CA GLY A 124 -1.36 21.20 -6.66
C GLY A 124 -0.88 22.57 -7.13
N GLY A 125 -0.74 22.72 -8.44
CA GLY A 125 -0.14 23.88 -9.11
C GLY A 125 0.05 23.61 -10.60
N ASP A 126 0.24 24.69 -11.38
CA ASP A 126 0.17 24.75 -12.83
C ASP A 126 0.85 23.58 -13.56
N GLY A 127 0.04 22.82 -14.32
CA GLY A 127 0.51 21.80 -15.26
C GLY A 127 0.48 20.35 -14.77
N ILE A 128 0.25 20.08 -13.47
CA ILE A 128 0.15 18.70 -12.96
C ILE A 128 -1.29 18.21 -13.06
N MET A 129 -1.55 17.27 -13.98
CA MET A 129 -2.84 16.57 -14.06
C MET A 129 -2.97 15.56 -12.91
N VAL A 130 -3.84 15.87 -11.95
CA VAL A 130 -4.23 14.94 -10.88
C VAL A 130 -5.68 14.56 -11.13
N THR A 131 -5.96 13.26 -11.31
CA THR A 131 -7.35 12.78 -11.36
C THR A 131 -8.03 13.17 -10.05
N GLU A 132 -9.12 13.92 -10.11
CA GLU A 132 -9.97 14.29 -8.97
C GLU A 132 -10.72 13.06 -8.42
N ALA A 133 -10.01 12.02 -7.99
CA ALA A 133 -10.52 11.30 -6.83
C ALA A 133 -10.50 12.32 -5.69
N LYS A 134 -11.60 12.51 -4.94
CA LYS A 134 -11.68 13.35 -3.73
C LYS A 134 -10.74 12.82 -2.65
N LEU A 135 -9.44 12.91 -2.90
CA LEU A 135 -8.38 12.49 -2.03
C LEU A 135 -8.19 13.66 -1.05
N ARG A 136 -9.01 13.74 -0.01
CA ARG A 136 -8.89 14.79 1.02
C ARG A 136 -7.75 14.54 2.02
N ASP A 137 -6.80 13.68 1.66
CA ASP A 137 -5.80 13.10 2.57
C ASP A 137 -4.36 13.50 2.19
N SER A 138 -3.38 13.25 3.07
CA SER A 138 -1.94 13.48 2.81
C SER A 138 -1.41 12.68 1.60
N SER A 139 -0.34 13.17 0.96
CA SER A 139 0.34 12.50 -0.17
C SER A 139 1.37 11.44 0.24
N PHE A 140 1.61 11.26 1.55
CA PHE A 140 2.52 10.24 2.09
C PHE A 140 1.95 9.59 3.37
N PRO A 141 2.09 8.26 3.56
CA PRO A 141 2.60 7.30 2.60
C PRO A 141 1.52 6.96 1.56
#